data_AF-A0AAX6FUX1-F1
#
_entry.id   AF-A0AAX6FUX1-F1
#
_cell.length_a   1.000
_cell.length_b   1.000
_cell.length_c   1.000
_cell.angle_alpha   90.00
_cell.angle_beta   90.00
_cell.angle_gamma   90.00
#
_symmetry.space_group_name_H-M   'P 1'
#
loop_
_entity.id
_entity.type
_entity.pdbx_description
1 polymer ?
#
loop_
_entity_poly.entity_id
_entity_poly.type
_entity_poly.pdbx_seq_one_letter_code
_entity_poly.pdbx_strand_id
1 'polypeptide(L)'
;MNAWVQYLLPLISGKANVNPQSRDLALQLVERILSGPKARSILLNGAVRKGERLVPPSALDLLMRATFPATQIKATERFSAIYPTLKELALAGSPGTKTTKQASLQLLPSAVKALQESNLELSKEAADVFIWCLVQNPECYKQWEKVHLDNIDASVAVLRKLSDEWKEYLVKLSPPNTLKVTLKNLRAKNEQALSGAVDASNQAAIKEADKYCKVILGKCTRGSRLHQGWSFCAHGCSCCWFCCFPGHAVVGLEEAPFNSQQFPSVLLKHYTWRNLIPFQHLSSRALET
;
A
#
# COMPACT_ATOMS: atom_id res chain seq x y z
N MET A 1 26.63 -3.56 8.68
CA MET A 1 25.60 -4.58 8.35
C MET A 1 24.81 -4.29 7.06
N ASN A 2 25.05 -3.19 6.32
CA ASN A 2 24.31 -2.86 5.08
C ASN A 2 25.10 -3.12 3.79
N ALA A 3 26.41 -3.39 3.90
CA ALA A 3 27.30 -3.63 2.77
C ALA A 3 26.83 -4.79 1.89
N TRP A 4 26.30 -5.87 2.49
CA TRP A 4 25.85 -7.03 1.74
C TRP A 4 24.74 -6.70 0.73
N VAL A 5 23.84 -5.75 1.03
CA VAL A 5 22.77 -5.38 0.08
C VAL A 5 23.33 -4.56 -1.08
N GLN A 6 24.32 -3.71 -0.83
CA GLN A 6 24.94 -2.91 -1.88
C GLN A 6 25.81 -3.76 -2.82
N TYR A 7 26.43 -4.84 -2.31
CA TYR A 7 27.33 -5.69 -3.11
C TYR A 7 26.65 -6.95 -3.66
N LEU A 8 25.82 -7.64 -2.88
CA LEU A 8 25.22 -8.92 -3.29
C LEU A 8 23.95 -8.71 -4.13
N LEU A 9 23.14 -7.71 -3.84
CA LEU A 9 21.87 -7.51 -4.52
C LEU A 9 22.05 -7.21 -6.02
N PRO A 10 23.03 -6.38 -6.45
CA PRO A 10 23.33 -6.22 -7.87
C PRO A 10 23.91 -7.48 -8.53
N LEU A 11 24.59 -8.36 -7.77
CA LEU A 11 25.08 -9.65 -8.30
C LEU A 11 23.95 -10.65 -8.51
N ILE A 12 22.95 -10.63 -7.63
CA ILE A 12 21.78 -11.51 -7.68
C ILE A 12 20.78 -11.05 -8.76
N SER A 13 20.63 -9.73 -8.91
CA SER A 13 19.59 -9.09 -9.74
C SER A 13 20.16 -8.49 -11.03
N GLY A 14 21.48 -8.56 -11.24
CA GLY A 14 22.17 -7.98 -12.38
C GLY A 14 21.87 -8.66 -13.71
N LYS A 15 22.35 -8.04 -14.80
CA LYS A 15 22.20 -8.57 -16.17
C LYS A 15 22.71 -10.01 -16.29
N ALA A 16 22.18 -10.76 -17.24
CA ALA A 16 22.48 -12.17 -17.52
C ALA A 16 23.98 -12.52 -17.75
N ASN A 17 24.86 -11.53 -17.86
CA ASN A 17 26.31 -11.70 -18.04
C ASN A 17 27.08 -11.92 -16.73
N VAL A 18 26.40 -12.02 -15.58
CA VAL A 18 27.03 -12.36 -14.29
C VAL A 18 27.24 -13.86 -14.20
N ASN A 19 28.43 -14.29 -13.75
CA ASN A 19 28.77 -15.70 -13.56
C ASN A 19 27.66 -16.42 -12.74
N PRO A 20 27.02 -17.48 -13.29
CA PRO A 20 25.98 -18.24 -12.60
C PRO A 20 26.41 -18.76 -11.23
N GLN A 21 27.67 -19.16 -11.07
CA GLN A 21 28.20 -19.62 -9.78
C GLN A 21 28.30 -18.49 -8.75
N SER A 22 28.78 -17.31 -9.16
CA SER A 22 28.84 -16.15 -8.27
C SER A 22 27.44 -15.68 -7.88
N ARG A 23 26.48 -15.73 -8.80
CA ARG A 23 25.07 -15.42 -8.54
C ARG A 23 24.48 -16.40 -7.52
N ASP A 24 24.76 -17.69 -7.68
CA ASP A 24 24.30 -18.74 -6.77
C ASP A 24 24.87 -18.56 -5.35
N LEU A 25 26.17 -18.32 -5.21
CA LEU A 25 26.81 -18.08 -3.91
C LEU A 25 26.27 -16.81 -3.23
N ALA A 26 26.06 -15.74 -4.00
CA ALA A 26 25.45 -14.52 -3.48
C ALA A 26 24.02 -14.80 -2.98
N LEU A 27 23.23 -15.58 -3.73
CA LEU A 27 21.87 -15.96 -3.34
C LEU A 27 21.86 -16.80 -2.06
N GLN A 28 22.75 -17.80 -1.95
CA GLN A 28 22.92 -18.61 -0.73
C GLN A 28 23.26 -17.74 0.49
N LEU A 29 24.13 -16.74 0.31
CA LEU A 29 24.49 -15.83 1.38
C LEU A 29 23.31 -14.95 1.82
N VAL A 30 22.52 -14.44 0.87
CA VAL A 30 21.31 -13.66 1.19
C VAL A 30 20.28 -14.51 1.92
N GLU A 31 20.03 -15.73 1.47
CA GLU A 31 19.14 -16.67 2.17
C GLU A 31 19.58 -16.91 3.61
N ARG A 32 20.89 -17.14 3.82
CA ARG A 32 21.45 -17.32 5.16
C ARG A 32 21.24 -16.08 6.03
N ILE A 33 21.48 -14.88 5.49
CA ILE A 33 21.25 -13.62 6.22
C ILE A 33 19.77 -13.49 6.60
N LEU A 34 18.86 -13.73 5.66
CA LEU A 34 17.41 -13.60 5.87
C LEU A 34 16.83 -14.66 6.81
N SER A 35 17.44 -15.87 6.85
CA SER A 35 17.03 -16.96 7.74
C SER A 35 17.30 -16.71 9.23
N GLY A 36 18.06 -15.67 9.58
CA GLY A 36 18.36 -15.35 10.97
C GLY A 36 17.10 -14.91 11.76
N PRO A 37 16.92 -15.36 13.02
CA PRO A 37 15.68 -15.18 13.79
C PRO A 37 15.32 -13.72 14.12
N LYS A 38 16.24 -12.78 13.91
CA LYS A 38 16.04 -11.32 14.06
C LYS A 38 16.42 -10.53 12.81
N ALA A 39 16.75 -11.21 11.72
CA ALA A 39 17.25 -10.55 10.51
C ALA A 39 16.21 -9.56 9.97
N ARG A 40 14.97 -10.00 9.80
CA ARG A 40 13.88 -9.16 9.29
C ARG A 40 13.68 -7.88 10.12
N SER A 41 13.61 -7.97 11.46
CA SER A 41 13.38 -6.79 12.31
C SER A 41 14.59 -5.83 12.30
N ILE A 42 15.81 -6.36 12.34
CA ILE A 42 17.03 -5.54 12.26
C ILE A 42 17.12 -4.81 10.92
N LEU A 43 16.81 -5.52 9.82
CA LEU A 43 16.86 -4.96 8.47
C LEU A 43 15.75 -3.92 8.26
N LEU A 44 14.52 -4.16 8.74
CA LEU A 44 13.42 -3.19 8.65
C LEU A 44 13.71 -1.91 9.43
N ASN A 45 14.24 -2.04 10.65
CA ASN A 45 14.69 -0.90 11.45
C ASN A 45 15.83 -0.12 10.79
N GLY A 46 16.55 -0.76 9.87
CA GLY A 46 17.63 -0.16 9.09
C GLY A 46 17.31 0.07 7.63
N ALA A 47 16.06 -0.09 7.20
CA ALA A 47 15.70 -0.11 5.77
C ALA A 47 15.86 1.26 5.12
N VAL A 48 15.71 2.33 5.90
CA VAL A 48 16.02 3.70 5.47
C VAL A 48 16.91 4.34 6.52
N ARG A 49 18.16 4.65 6.18
CA ARG A 49 19.13 5.30 7.08
C ARG A 49 19.82 6.46 6.38
N LYS A 50 19.87 7.62 7.04
CA LYS A 50 20.48 8.85 6.49
C LYS A 50 19.95 9.23 5.10
N GLY A 51 18.68 8.93 4.82
CA GLY A 51 18.04 9.19 3.53
C GLY A 51 18.32 8.15 2.44
N GLU A 52 19.18 7.16 2.70
CA GLU A 52 19.47 6.06 1.79
C GLU A 52 18.61 4.83 2.10
N ARG A 53 18.17 4.14 1.06
CA ARG A 53 17.42 2.88 1.15
C ARG A 53 18.36 1.71 1.12
N LEU A 54 18.11 0.74 1.99
CA LEU A 54 18.84 -0.51 2.03
C LEU A 54 18.68 -1.27 0.70
N VAL A 55 17.44 -1.43 0.23
CA VAL A 55 17.13 -1.96 -1.10
C VAL A 55 16.72 -0.81 -2.02
N PRO A 56 17.55 -0.46 -3.03
CA PRO A 56 17.23 0.61 -3.98
C PRO A 56 16.03 0.26 -4.87
N PRO A 57 15.26 1.27 -5.35
CA PRO A 57 14.17 1.08 -6.32
C PRO A 57 14.53 0.24 -7.55
N SER A 58 15.69 0.50 -8.15
CA SER A 58 16.17 -0.25 -9.32
C SER A 58 16.40 -1.73 -9.02
N ALA A 59 16.80 -2.04 -7.79
CA ALA A 59 17.05 -3.42 -7.40
C ALA A 59 15.73 -4.17 -7.15
N LEU A 60 14.71 -3.50 -6.61
CA LEU A 60 13.36 -4.08 -6.47
C LEU A 60 12.78 -4.48 -7.83
N ASP A 61 12.91 -3.62 -8.83
CA ASP A 61 12.44 -3.88 -10.20
C ASP A 61 13.11 -5.12 -10.81
N LEU A 62 14.43 -5.27 -10.62
CA LEU A 62 15.18 -6.44 -11.06
C LEU A 62 14.79 -7.71 -10.29
N LEU A 63 14.63 -7.63 -8.97
CA LEU A 63 14.18 -8.74 -8.13
C LEU A 63 12.78 -9.22 -8.53
N MET A 64 11.87 -8.28 -8.82
CA MET A 64 10.53 -8.58 -9.29
C MET A 64 10.57 -9.39 -10.60
N ARG A 65 11.34 -8.95 -11.59
CA ARG A 65 11.51 -9.72 -12.84
C ARG A 65 12.22 -11.06 -12.67
N ALA A 66 13.18 -11.15 -11.74
CA ALA A 66 13.85 -12.41 -11.43
C ALA A 66 12.92 -13.42 -10.72
N THR A 67 11.94 -12.92 -9.96
CA THR A 67 10.96 -13.73 -9.23
C THR A 67 9.81 -14.20 -10.11
N PHE A 68 9.41 -13.36 -11.08
CA PHE A 68 8.32 -13.66 -12.02
C PHE A 68 8.82 -13.69 -13.46
N PRO A 69 9.71 -14.64 -13.83
CA PRO A 69 10.17 -14.78 -15.21
C PRO A 69 9.07 -15.37 -16.10
N ALA A 70 9.16 -15.13 -17.41
CA ALA A 70 8.25 -15.73 -18.39
C ALA A 70 8.37 -17.27 -18.45
N THR A 71 9.56 -17.81 -18.18
CA THR A 71 9.82 -19.24 -18.07
C THR A 71 10.38 -19.54 -16.68
N GLN A 72 9.70 -20.40 -15.93
CA GLN A 72 10.16 -20.81 -14.61
C GLN A 72 11.38 -21.72 -14.74
N ILE A 73 12.41 -21.43 -13.94
CA ILE A 73 13.63 -22.22 -13.84
C ILE A 73 13.77 -22.59 -12.36
N LYS A 74 14.49 -23.66 -12.00
CA LYS A 74 14.71 -24.05 -10.59
C LYS A 74 15.20 -22.90 -9.69
N ALA A 75 15.91 -21.91 -10.24
CA ALA A 75 16.34 -20.72 -9.51
C ALA A 75 15.16 -19.83 -9.05
N THR A 76 14.01 -19.88 -9.72
CA THR A 76 12.81 -19.10 -9.41
C THR A 76 12.28 -19.38 -8.02
N GLU A 77 12.30 -20.64 -7.56
CA GLU A 77 11.82 -21.01 -6.21
C GLU A 77 12.59 -20.27 -5.11
N ARG A 78 13.91 -20.13 -5.29
CA ARG A 78 14.79 -19.43 -4.35
C ARG A 78 14.52 -17.93 -4.35
N PHE A 79 14.30 -17.34 -5.52
CA PHE A 79 13.86 -15.95 -5.62
C PHE A 79 12.51 -15.72 -4.94
N SER A 80 11.53 -16.60 -5.19
CA SER A 80 10.20 -16.53 -4.56
C SER A 80 10.29 -16.61 -3.03
N ALA A 81 11.25 -17.37 -2.47
CA ALA A 81 11.42 -17.47 -1.03
C ALA A 81 11.95 -16.17 -0.39
N ILE A 82 12.91 -15.48 -1.03
CA ILE A 82 13.51 -14.26 -0.47
C ILE A 82 12.78 -12.98 -0.87
N TYR A 83 12.05 -13.00 -1.98
CA TYR A 83 11.41 -11.82 -2.57
C TYR A 83 10.47 -11.07 -1.62
N PRO A 84 9.55 -11.72 -0.88
CA PRO A 84 8.63 -11.01 0.02
C PRO A 84 9.36 -10.13 1.04
N THR A 85 10.45 -10.63 1.62
CA THR A 85 11.25 -9.89 2.59
C THR A 85 12.00 -8.73 1.93
N LEU A 86 12.59 -8.95 0.76
CA LEU A 86 13.31 -7.90 0.04
C LEU A 86 12.37 -6.81 -0.50
N LYS A 87 11.17 -7.17 -0.96
CA LYS A 87 10.09 -6.26 -1.34
C LYS A 87 9.69 -5.39 -0.15
N GLU A 88 9.46 -6.01 1.02
CA GLU A 88 9.12 -5.27 2.24
C GLU A 88 10.22 -4.25 2.61
N LEU A 89 11.49 -4.66 2.54
CA LEU A 89 12.63 -3.77 2.80
C LEU A 89 12.73 -2.62 1.77
N ALA A 90 12.45 -2.89 0.50
CA ALA A 90 12.47 -1.89 -0.56
C ALA A 90 11.36 -0.85 -0.41
N LEU A 91 10.18 -1.30 0.02
CA LEU A 91 8.99 -0.46 0.21
C LEU A 91 8.86 0.12 1.62
N ALA A 92 9.81 -0.20 2.52
CA ALA A 92 9.81 0.30 3.88
C ALA A 92 9.99 1.84 3.95
N GLY A 93 9.52 2.43 5.04
CA GLY A 93 9.64 3.85 5.33
C GLY A 93 8.29 4.50 5.62
N SER A 94 8.31 5.59 6.38
CA SER A 94 7.09 6.30 6.74
C SER A 94 6.49 7.00 5.52
N PRO A 95 5.16 6.89 5.30
CA PRO A 95 4.49 7.60 4.22
C PRO A 95 4.76 9.10 4.25
N GLY A 96 4.89 9.69 3.07
CA GLY A 96 5.06 11.13 2.92
C GLY A 96 6.49 11.68 3.13
N THR A 97 7.43 10.85 3.60
CA THR A 97 8.85 11.24 3.74
C THR A 97 9.51 11.50 2.38
N LYS A 98 10.52 12.40 2.33
CA LYS A 98 11.23 12.75 1.09
C LYS A 98 11.78 11.52 0.35
N THR A 99 12.46 10.63 1.06
CA THR A 99 13.03 9.39 0.50
C THR A 99 11.96 8.42 -0.02
N THR A 100 10.79 8.34 0.62
CA THR A 100 9.69 7.47 0.17
C THR A 100 8.97 8.05 -1.03
N LYS A 101 8.73 9.36 -1.05
CA LYS A 101 8.22 10.09 -2.22
C LYS A 101 9.14 9.99 -3.43
N GLN A 102 10.46 10.05 -3.23
CA GLN A 102 11.42 9.87 -4.31
C GLN A 102 11.42 8.43 -4.82
N ALA A 103 11.40 7.45 -3.93
CA ALA A 103 11.37 6.04 -4.33
C ALA A 103 10.11 5.68 -5.12
N SER A 104 8.93 6.21 -4.74
CA SER A 104 7.70 5.99 -5.50
C SER A 104 7.77 6.58 -6.91
N LEU A 105 8.38 7.76 -7.08
CA LEU A 105 8.59 8.35 -8.40
C LEU A 105 9.57 7.56 -9.27
N GLN A 106 10.56 6.91 -8.65
CA GLN A 106 11.52 6.06 -9.35
C GLN A 106 10.94 4.69 -9.70
N LEU A 107 10.07 4.14 -8.85
CA LEU A 107 9.45 2.83 -9.05
C LEU A 107 8.30 2.85 -10.05
N LEU A 108 7.52 3.93 -10.11
CA LEU A 108 6.33 3.99 -10.97
C LEU A 108 6.64 3.68 -12.45
N PRO A 109 7.68 4.25 -13.10
CA PRO A 109 8.01 3.92 -14.49
C PRO A 109 8.44 2.45 -14.67
N SER A 110 9.15 1.88 -13.69
CA SER A 110 9.53 0.46 -13.69
C SER A 110 8.32 -0.46 -13.60
N ALA A 111 7.35 -0.12 -12.74
CA ALA A 111 6.08 -0.85 -12.62
C ALA A 111 5.25 -0.77 -13.92
N VAL A 112 5.18 0.41 -14.56
CA VAL A 112 4.52 0.56 -15.88
C VAL A 112 5.13 -0.38 -16.91
N LYS A 113 6.46 -0.42 -17.02
CA LYS A 113 7.14 -1.33 -17.96
C LYS A 113 6.85 -2.79 -17.67
N ALA A 114 6.89 -3.20 -16.41
CA ALA A 114 6.59 -4.58 -16.00
C ALA A 114 5.13 -4.97 -16.28
N LEU A 115 4.18 -4.03 -16.20
CA LEU A 115 2.78 -4.25 -16.55
C LEU A 115 2.55 -4.49 -18.05
N GLN A 116 3.46 -4.03 -18.90
CA GLN A 116 3.40 -4.24 -20.36
C GLN A 116 4.02 -5.56 -20.79
N GLU A 117 4.72 -6.25 -19.89
CA GLU A 117 5.27 -7.57 -20.19
C GLU A 117 4.13 -8.60 -20.19
N SER A 118 4.16 -9.54 -21.14
CA SER A 118 3.11 -10.57 -21.33
C SER A 118 3.19 -11.68 -20.27
N ASN A 119 3.33 -11.33 -18.99
CA ASN A 119 3.41 -12.24 -17.86
C ASN A 119 2.41 -11.84 -16.77
N LEU A 120 1.36 -12.65 -16.60
CA LEU A 120 0.27 -12.38 -15.68
C LEU A 120 0.71 -12.20 -14.21
N GLU A 121 1.64 -13.02 -13.72
CA GLU A 121 2.08 -12.96 -12.32
C GLU A 121 2.95 -11.72 -12.09
N LEU A 122 3.82 -11.39 -13.04
CA LEU A 122 4.58 -10.14 -13.02
C LEU A 122 3.66 -8.92 -13.07
N SER A 123 2.62 -8.93 -13.92
CA SER A 123 1.68 -7.80 -14.01
C SER A 123 0.91 -7.59 -12.70
N LYS A 124 0.48 -8.66 -12.03
CA LYS A 124 -0.21 -8.55 -10.72
C LYS A 124 0.69 -7.87 -9.68
N GLU A 125 1.93 -8.33 -9.58
CA GLU A 125 2.91 -7.79 -8.65
C GLU A 125 3.29 -6.34 -9.00
N ALA A 126 3.49 -6.04 -10.28
CA ALA A 126 3.78 -4.69 -10.75
C ALA A 126 2.60 -3.72 -10.47
N ALA A 127 1.36 -4.19 -10.54
CA ALA A 127 0.19 -3.40 -10.18
C ALA A 127 0.17 -3.08 -8.66
N ASP A 128 0.59 -4.01 -7.79
CA ASP A 128 0.77 -3.74 -6.35
C ASP A 128 1.79 -2.64 -6.09
N VAL A 129 2.95 -2.71 -6.76
CA VAL A 129 4.00 -1.68 -6.67
C VAL A 129 3.49 -0.34 -7.21
N PHE A 130 2.74 -0.34 -8.33
CA PHE A 130 2.13 0.86 -8.89
C PHE A 130 1.18 1.53 -7.90
N ILE A 131 0.27 0.75 -7.29
CA ILE A 131 -0.69 1.28 -6.33
C ILE A 131 0.04 1.77 -5.06
N TRP A 132 1.07 1.07 -4.61
CA TRP A 132 1.93 1.57 -3.53
C TRP A 132 2.51 2.94 -3.89
N CYS A 133 3.00 3.16 -5.12
CA CYS A 133 3.50 4.47 -5.54
C CYS A 133 2.44 5.58 -5.45
N LEU A 134 1.18 5.29 -5.83
CA LEU A 134 0.06 6.23 -5.69
C LEU A 134 -0.24 6.58 -4.23
N VAL A 135 -0.14 5.61 -3.31
CA VAL A 135 -0.30 5.84 -1.87
C VAL A 135 0.79 6.77 -1.33
N GLN A 136 2.03 6.60 -1.79
CA GLN A 136 3.18 7.32 -1.22
C GLN A 136 3.33 8.75 -1.72
N ASN A 137 2.94 9.04 -2.96
CA ASN A 137 3.20 10.35 -3.57
C ASN A 137 2.08 10.80 -4.52
N PRO A 138 1.44 11.96 -4.27
CA PRO A 138 0.42 12.51 -5.16
C PRO A 138 0.94 12.83 -6.57
N GLU A 139 2.24 13.08 -6.75
CA GLU A 139 2.83 13.31 -8.06
C GLU A 139 2.80 12.05 -8.96
N CYS A 140 2.74 10.85 -8.37
CA CYS A 140 2.57 9.61 -9.13
C CYS A 140 1.22 9.56 -9.88
N TYR A 141 0.18 10.26 -9.39
CA TYR A 141 -1.08 10.38 -10.14
C TYR A 141 -0.91 11.21 -11.40
N LYS A 142 -0.15 12.31 -11.35
CA LYS A 142 0.13 13.11 -12.56
C LYS A 142 0.97 12.34 -13.56
N GLN A 143 1.93 11.54 -13.08
CA GLN A 143 2.68 10.65 -13.94
C GLN A 143 1.77 9.60 -14.59
N TRP A 144 0.86 9.00 -13.82
CA TRP A 144 -0.13 8.07 -14.36
C TRP A 144 -0.98 8.72 -15.45
N GLU A 145 -1.50 9.92 -15.21
CA GLU A 145 -2.26 10.67 -16.21
C GLU A 145 -1.46 10.89 -17.50
N LYS A 146 -0.17 11.21 -17.40
CA LYS A 146 0.70 11.43 -18.56
C LYS A 146 0.88 10.16 -19.39
N VAL A 147 1.13 9.02 -18.74
CA VAL A 147 1.44 7.75 -19.41
C VAL A 147 0.21 6.92 -19.75
N HIS A 148 -1.01 7.37 -19.39
CA HIS A 148 -2.23 6.58 -19.45
C HIS A 148 -2.55 5.99 -20.84
N LEU A 149 -2.63 6.85 -21.86
CA LEU A 149 -3.03 6.43 -23.21
C LEU A 149 -1.92 5.61 -23.89
N ASP A 150 -0.66 5.97 -23.68
CA ASP A 150 0.49 5.26 -24.23
C ASP A 150 0.67 3.85 -23.61
N ASN A 151 0.06 3.61 -22.44
CA ASN A 151 0.18 2.36 -21.68
C ASN A 151 -1.21 1.92 -21.19
N ILE A 152 -2.17 1.87 -22.11
CA ILE A 152 -3.57 1.65 -21.77
C ILE A 152 -3.81 0.31 -21.07
N ASP A 153 -3.19 -0.77 -21.52
CA ASP A 153 -3.32 -2.10 -20.89
C ASP A 153 -2.76 -2.12 -19.45
N ALA A 154 -1.63 -1.44 -19.22
CA ALA A 154 -1.08 -1.27 -17.88
C ALA A 154 -2.05 -0.49 -16.98
N SER A 155 -2.70 0.55 -17.52
CA SER A 155 -3.71 1.29 -16.79
C SER A 155 -4.96 0.45 -16.51
N VAL A 156 -5.42 -0.37 -17.46
CA VAL A 156 -6.53 -1.31 -17.25
C VAL A 156 -6.19 -2.28 -16.12
N ALA A 157 -4.99 -2.86 -16.11
CA ALA A 157 -4.56 -3.79 -15.06
C ALA A 157 -4.60 -3.14 -13.65
N VAL A 158 -4.07 -1.91 -13.52
CA VAL A 158 -4.11 -1.15 -12.26
C VAL A 158 -5.55 -0.81 -11.85
N LEU A 159 -6.38 -0.34 -12.78
CA LEU A 159 -7.78 0.00 -12.51
C LEU A 159 -8.60 -1.21 -12.12
N ARG A 160 -8.40 -2.35 -12.79
CA ARG A 160 -9.03 -3.63 -12.45
C ARG A 160 -8.67 -4.02 -11.01
N LYS A 161 -7.38 -4.04 -10.68
CA LYS A 161 -6.91 -4.39 -9.32
C LYS A 161 -7.44 -3.43 -8.25
N LEU A 162 -7.41 -2.12 -8.50
CA LEU A 162 -8.03 -1.12 -7.61
C LEU A 162 -9.53 -1.35 -7.43
N SER A 163 -10.24 -1.76 -8.47
CA SER A 163 -11.66 -2.08 -8.37
C SER A 163 -11.88 -3.35 -7.54
N ASP A 164 -11.15 -4.42 -7.80
CA ASP A 164 -11.35 -5.73 -7.19
C ASP A 164 -11.00 -5.71 -5.69
N GLU A 165 -9.89 -5.07 -5.35
CA GLU A 165 -9.36 -4.97 -3.98
C GLU A 165 -9.67 -3.62 -3.32
N TRP A 166 -10.74 -2.94 -3.76
CA TRP A 166 -11.07 -1.56 -3.37
C TRP A 166 -11.06 -1.31 -1.86
N LYS A 167 -11.61 -2.23 -1.06
CA LYS A 167 -11.70 -2.08 0.40
C LYS A 167 -10.32 -2.02 1.06
N GLU A 168 -9.35 -2.75 0.54
CA GLU A 168 -7.99 -2.77 1.07
C GLU A 168 -7.27 -1.46 0.75
N TYR A 169 -7.36 -0.99 -0.49
CA TYR A 169 -6.66 0.21 -0.92
C TYR A 169 -7.32 1.50 -0.46
N LEU A 170 -8.64 1.51 -0.24
CA LEU A 170 -9.37 2.69 0.24
C LEU A 170 -8.77 3.23 1.55
N VAL A 171 -8.41 2.35 2.49
CA VAL A 171 -7.81 2.74 3.77
C VAL A 171 -6.45 3.40 3.56
N LYS A 172 -5.66 2.92 2.59
CA LYS A 172 -4.31 3.40 2.28
C LYS A 172 -4.33 4.71 1.47
N LEU A 173 -5.32 4.89 0.60
CA LEU A 173 -5.47 6.04 -0.31
C LEU A 173 -6.26 7.21 0.32
N SER A 174 -6.62 7.12 1.60
CA SER A 174 -7.47 8.11 2.26
C SER A 174 -6.72 9.41 2.58
N PRO A 175 -7.28 10.60 2.25
CA PRO A 175 -8.57 10.82 1.59
C PRO A 175 -8.49 10.63 0.05
N PRO A 176 -9.46 9.94 -0.57
CA PRO A 176 -9.40 9.53 -1.99
C PRO A 176 -9.63 10.67 -3.00
N ASN A 177 -9.50 11.94 -2.60
CA ASN A 177 -9.84 13.09 -3.44
C ASN A 177 -8.93 13.19 -4.68
N THR A 178 -7.63 12.98 -4.52
CA THR A 178 -6.67 12.97 -5.64
C THR A 178 -7.00 11.87 -6.64
N LEU A 179 -7.30 10.67 -6.15
CA LEU A 179 -7.73 9.56 -7.01
C LEU A 179 -9.02 9.91 -7.78
N LYS A 180 -10.01 10.52 -7.13
CA LYS A 180 -11.25 10.95 -7.81
C LYS A 180 -10.97 11.93 -8.95
N VAL A 181 -10.09 12.91 -8.73
CA VAL A 181 -9.71 13.88 -9.76
C VAL A 181 -9.02 13.17 -10.92
N THR A 182 -8.04 12.32 -10.62
CA THR A 182 -7.33 11.56 -11.64
C THR A 182 -8.25 10.65 -12.45
N LEU A 183 -9.14 9.90 -11.81
CA LEU A 183 -10.11 9.06 -12.53
C LEU A 183 -11.02 9.88 -13.47
N LYS A 184 -11.41 11.10 -13.10
CA LYS A 184 -12.15 12.00 -14.01
C LYS A 184 -11.29 12.43 -15.20
N ASN A 185 -10.02 12.78 -14.95
CA ASN A 185 -9.08 13.15 -16.00
C ASN A 185 -8.82 11.99 -16.97
N LEU A 186 -8.61 10.77 -16.45
CA LEU A 186 -8.43 9.57 -17.27
C LEU A 186 -9.65 9.32 -18.16
N ARG A 187 -10.87 9.46 -17.61
CA ARG A 187 -12.10 9.32 -18.40
C ARG A 187 -12.21 10.36 -19.52
N ALA A 188 -11.89 11.62 -19.23
CA ALA A 188 -11.90 12.67 -20.26
C ALA A 188 -10.91 12.34 -21.40
N LYS A 189 -9.73 11.82 -21.07
CA LYS A 189 -8.75 11.34 -22.08
C LYS A 189 -9.28 10.15 -22.88
N ASN A 190 -9.97 9.21 -22.23
CA ASN A 190 -10.57 8.06 -22.88
C ASN A 190 -11.69 8.46 -23.84
N GLU A 191 -12.56 9.38 -23.44
CA GLU A 191 -13.64 9.92 -24.27
C GLU A 191 -13.06 10.66 -25.49
N GLN A 192 -12.02 11.48 -25.29
CA GLN A 192 -11.31 12.14 -26.39
C GLN A 192 -10.69 11.12 -27.36
N ALA A 193 -10.00 10.09 -26.85
CA ALA A 193 -9.38 9.08 -27.68
C ALA A 193 -10.43 8.27 -28.48
N LEU A 194 -11.57 7.93 -27.89
CA LEU A 194 -12.64 7.20 -28.58
C LEU A 194 -13.35 8.03 -29.67
N SER A 195 -13.32 9.36 -29.57
CA SER A 195 -13.85 10.23 -30.62
C SER A 195 -12.91 10.36 -31.84
N GLY A 196 -11.64 9.94 -31.69
CA GLY A 196 -10.64 9.93 -32.76
C GLY A 196 -10.54 8.59 -33.48
N ALA A 197 -9.71 8.55 -34.53
CA ALA A 197 -9.37 7.32 -35.24
C ALA A 197 -8.28 6.55 -34.49
N VAL A 198 -8.68 5.75 -33.49
CA VAL A 198 -7.79 4.83 -32.74
C VAL A 198 -7.97 3.41 -33.27
N ASP A 199 -6.92 2.59 -33.27
CA ASP A 199 -6.95 1.17 -33.65
C ASP A 199 -7.91 0.35 -32.76
N ALA A 200 -8.50 -0.71 -33.32
CA ALA A 200 -9.57 -1.48 -32.67
C ALA A 200 -9.15 -2.11 -31.33
N SER A 201 -7.88 -2.52 -31.20
CA SER A 201 -7.34 -3.10 -29.96
C SER A 201 -7.29 -2.05 -28.85
N ASN A 202 -6.69 -0.89 -29.13
CA ASN A 202 -6.67 0.21 -28.17
C ASN A 202 -8.07 0.73 -27.85
N GLN A 203 -9.00 0.76 -28.81
CA GLN A 203 -10.40 1.11 -28.51
C GLN A 203 -11.05 0.19 -27.46
N ALA A 204 -10.79 -1.11 -27.52
CA ALA A 204 -11.31 -2.07 -26.55
C ALA A 204 -10.72 -1.81 -25.15
N ALA A 205 -9.40 -1.64 -25.05
CA ALA A 205 -8.70 -1.35 -23.80
C ALA A 205 -9.15 0.00 -23.20
N ILE A 206 -9.35 1.04 -24.03
CA ILE A 206 -9.84 2.35 -23.60
C ILE A 206 -11.26 2.25 -23.02
N LYS A 207 -12.16 1.49 -23.66
CA LYS A 207 -13.51 1.24 -23.14
C LYS A 207 -13.47 0.49 -21.81
N GLU A 208 -12.57 -0.48 -21.69
CA GLU A 208 -12.40 -1.23 -20.44
C GLU A 208 -11.85 -0.34 -19.31
N ALA A 209 -10.87 0.52 -19.60
CA ALA A 209 -10.35 1.49 -18.64
C ALA A 209 -11.46 2.45 -18.16
N ASP A 210 -12.25 3.00 -19.07
CA ASP A 210 -13.39 3.87 -18.73
C ASP A 210 -14.42 3.15 -17.84
N LYS A 211 -14.73 1.88 -18.14
CA LYS A 211 -15.61 1.03 -17.32
C LYS A 211 -15.10 0.96 -15.87
N TYR A 212 -13.82 0.64 -15.64
CA TYR A 212 -13.30 0.56 -14.27
C TYR A 212 -13.25 1.93 -13.59
N CYS A 213 -12.90 3.00 -14.30
CA CYS A 213 -12.96 4.36 -13.76
C CYS A 213 -14.37 4.69 -13.24
N LYS A 214 -15.43 4.35 -13.99
CA LYS A 214 -16.82 4.52 -13.55
C LYS A 214 -17.14 3.72 -12.30
N VAL A 215 -16.73 2.45 -12.24
CA VAL A 215 -16.94 1.58 -11.06
C VAL A 215 -16.26 2.16 -9.83
N ILE A 216 -15.00 2.57 -9.93
CA ILE A 216 -14.23 3.11 -8.81
C ILE A 216 -14.82 4.45 -8.36
N LEU A 217 -15.16 5.35 -9.28
CA LEU A 217 -15.84 6.62 -8.95
C LEU A 217 -17.18 6.40 -8.22
N GLY A 218 -17.95 5.39 -8.65
CA GLY A 218 -19.18 4.98 -7.97
C GLY A 218 -18.95 4.50 -6.53
N LYS A 219 -17.86 3.74 -6.30
CA LYS A 219 -17.46 3.29 -4.94
C LYS A 219 -17.00 4.48 -4.07
N CYS A 220 -16.26 5.41 -4.67
CA CYS A 220 -15.75 6.65 -4.09
C CYS A 220 -16.82 7.63 -3.59
N THR A 221 -18.00 7.63 -4.22
CA THR A 221 -19.15 8.49 -3.82
C THR A 221 -20.07 7.82 -2.79
N ARG A 222 -20.08 6.49 -2.73
CA ARG A 222 -20.85 5.74 -1.72
C ARG A 222 -20.16 5.69 -0.37
N GLY A 223 -18.83 5.59 -0.34
CA GLY A 223 -18.04 5.58 0.91
C GLY A 223 -18.15 6.86 1.74
N SER A 224 -18.40 8.03 1.13
CA SER A 224 -18.57 9.30 1.85
C SER A 224 -19.92 9.42 2.56
N ARG A 225 -20.95 8.67 2.15
CA ARG A 225 -22.29 8.73 2.77
C ARG A 225 -22.37 8.01 4.12
N LEU A 226 -21.53 7.00 4.36
CA LEU A 226 -21.50 6.28 5.64
C LEU A 226 -20.83 7.07 6.76
N HIS A 227 -19.86 7.95 6.44
CA HIS A 227 -19.20 8.78 7.46
C HIS A 227 -20.00 10.03 7.87
N GLN A 228 -20.94 10.49 7.04
CA GLN A 228 -21.82 11.61 7.37
C GLN A 228 -23.11 11.19 8.10
N GLY A 229 -23.50 9.91 8.03
CA GLY A 229 -24.70 9.39 8.70
C GLY A 229 -24.58 9.29 10.24
N TRP A 230 -23.38 9.13 10.78
CA TRP A 230 -23.17 9.08 12.23
C TRP A 230 -23.01 10.45 12.90
N SER A 231 -22.67 11.49 12.13
CA SER A 231 -22.54 12.84 12.71
C SER A 231 -23.88 13.59 12.80
N PHE A 232 -24.94 13.11 12.15
CA PHE A 232 -26.27 13.72 12.24
C PHE A 232 -27.18 13.14 13.33
N CYS A 233 -26.85 11.97 13.90
CA CYS A 233 -27.65 11.40 14.99
C CYS A 233 -27.33 12.00 16.37
N ALA A 234 -26.26 12.80 16.50
CA ALA A 234 -25.82 13.35 17.80
C ALA A 234 -26.28 14.79 18.09
N HIS A 235 -27.07 15.43 17.21
CA HIS A 235 -27.58 16.80 17.42
C HIS A 235 -29.09 16.93 17.33
N GLY A 236 -29.82 15.81 17.41
CA GLY A 236 -31.29 15.78 17.27
C GLY A 236 -32.04 15.09 18.40
N CYS A 237 -31.45 14.95 19.60
CA CYS A 237 -32.13 14.26 20.71
C CYS A 237 -31.85 14.90 22.08
N SER A 238 -32.00 16.23 22.20
CA SER A 238 -32.05 16.92 23.51
C SER A 238 -33.48 17.11 24.04
N CYS A 239 -34.51 16.84 23.23
CA CYS A 239 -35.92 17.09 23.63
C CYS A 239 -36.67 15.86 24.19
N CYS A 240 -36.07 14.67 24.25
CA CYS A 240 -36.79 13.48 24.76
C CYS A 240 -36.54 13.15 26.23
N TRP A 241 -35.67 13.87 26.94
CA TRP A 241 -35.39 13.56 28.35
C TRP A 241 -36.37 14.19 29.35
N PHE A 242 -37.22 15.12 28.90
CA PHE A 242 -38.15 15.85 29.76
C PHE A 242 -39.56 15.24 29.90
N CYS A 243 -39.87 14.13 29.22
CA CYS A 243 -41.23 13.57 29.21
C CYS A 243 -41.45 12.29 30.05
N CYS A 244 -40.44 11.75 30.74
CA CYS A 244 -40.55 10.44 31.41
C CYS A 244 -40.52 10.44 32.95
N PHE A 245 -40.46 11.57 33.65
CA PHE A 245 -40.55 11.57 35.12
C PHE A 245 -41.30 12.79 35.65
N PRO A 246 -42.58 12.67 36.05
CA PRO A 246 -43.24 13.66 36.88
C PRO A 246 -42.95 13.36 38.36
N GLY A 247 -42.25 14.27 39.02
CA GLY A 247 -42.24 14.38 40.49
C GLY A 247 -40.92 14.01 41.16
N HIS A 248 -40.13 15.02 41.52
CA HIS A 248 -39.91 15.40 42.92
C HIS A 248 -38.99 16.63 43.03
N ALA A 249 -39.49 17.62 43.78
CA ALA A 249 -38.81 18.57 44.65
C ALA A 249 -37.53 19.31 44.20
N VAL A 250 -37.70 20.63 44.19
CA VAL A 250 -36.73 21.73 44.25
C VAL A 250 -35.81 21.63 45.48
N VAL A 251 -34.49 21.65 45.28
CA VAL A 251 -33.42 22.27 46.13
C VAL A 251 -32.15 22.26 45.26
N GLY A 252 -31.31 23.26 45.07
CA GLY A 252 -31.16 24.64 45.51
C GLY A 252 -29.87 25.13 44.83
N LEU A 253 -29.86 26.38 44.38
CA LEU A 253 -28.70 27.07 43.80
C LEU A 253 -27.57 27.19 44.84
N GLU A 254 -26.34 26.86 44.47
CA GLU A 254 -25.18 27.56 45.02
C GLU A 254 -24.07 27.64 43.97
N GLU A 255 -23.90 28.83 43.40
CA GLU A 255 -22.70 29.22 42.68
C GLU A 255 -21.64 29.70 43.68
N ALA A 256 -20.40 29.24 43.53
CA ALA A 256 -19.22 29.84 44.14
C ALA A 256 -17.95 29.41 43.36
N PRO A 257 -16.85 30.19 43.34
CA PRO A 257 -16.36 30.79 42.11
C PRO A 257 -15.03 30.22 41.62
N PHE A 258 -14.78 30.52 40.35
CA PHE A 258 -13.51 30.41 39.65
C PHE A 258 -12.45 31.29 40.34
N ASN A 259 -11.34 30.72 40.81
CA ASN A 259 -10.11 31.49 40.97
C ASN A 259 -8.89 30.70 40.46
N SER A 260 -8.13 31.43 39.65
CA SER A 260 -6.91 31.08 38.96
C SER A 260 -5.71 30.94 39.90
N GLN A 261 -4.71 30.19 39.42
CA GLN A 261 -3.34 30.01 39.93
C GLN A 261 -3.13 28.76 40.81
N GLN A 262 -2.78 27.64 40.18
CA GLN A 262 -1.48 26.96 40.37
C GLN A 262 -1.40 25.75 39.40
N PHE A 263 -0.49 25.80 38.42
CA PHE A 263 -0.04 24.59 37.71
C PHE A 263 1.12 23.98 38.50
N PRO A 264 1.16 22.65 38.60
CA PRO A 264 2.31 21.96 38.01
C PRO A 264 1.88 20.82 37.09
N SER A 265 2.53 20.80 35.94
CA SER A 265 2.53 19.75 34.93
C SER A 265 3.13 18.43 35.42
N VAL A 266 2.72 17.36 34.74
CA VAL A 266 3.32 16.00 34.65
C VAL A 266 2.62 14.92 35.47
N LEU A 267 1.55 14.36 34.89
CA LEU A 267 1.21 12.92 34.97
C LEU A 267 0.29 12.56 33.79
N LEU A 268 0.86 11.96 32.74
CA LEU A 268 0.08 11.13 31.81
C LEU A 268 0.79 9.78 31.70
N LYS A 269 0.23 8.79 32.39
CA LYS A 269 0.57 7.38 32.30
C LYS A 269 -0.53 6.66 31.50
N HIS A 270 -0.07 5.70 30.70
CA HIS A 270 -0.79 4.56 30.09
C HIS A 270 -1.77 4.81 28.94
N TYR A 271 -1.39 4.34 27.75
CA TYR A 271 -2.24 3.45 26.96
C TYR A 271 -1.41 2.32 26.36
N THR A 272 -1.45 1.17 27.03
CA THR A 272 -0.97 -0.13 26.56
C THR A 272 -2.02 -0.75 25.65
N TRP A 273 -1.64 -1.10 24.42
CA TRP A 273 -2.44 -1.96 23.56
C TRP A 273 -2.23 -3.43 23.94
N ARG A 274 -3.21 -4.02 24.62
CA ARG A 274 -3.36 -5.48 24.75
C ARG A 274 -4.78 -5.90 24.38
N ASN A 275 -4.80 -6.87 23.47
CA ASN A 275 -5.72 -8.01 23.34
C ASN A 275 -7.13 -7.77 22.81
N LEU A 276 -7.40 -8.40 21.64
CA LEU A 276 -8.53 -9.31 21.44
C LEU A 276 -8.18 -10.33 20.33
N ILE A 277 -7.72 -11.53 20.71
CA ILE A 277 -8.00 -12.81 20.04
C ILE A 277 -8.16 -13.85 21.16
N PRO A 278 -9.28 -14.59 21.27
CA PRO A 278 -9.42 -15.65 22.26
C PRO A 278 -8.77 -16.95 21.75
N PHE A 279 -7.91 -17.50 22.60
CA PHE A 279 -7.43 -18.87 22.56
C PHE A 279 -8.56 -19.82 23.00
N GLN A 280 -8.85 -20.85 22.21
CA GLN A 280 -9.51 -22.05 22.72
C GLN A 280 -8.48 -23.16 22.92
N HIS A 281 -8.66 -23.82 24.05
CA HIS A 281 -7.83 -24.83 24.69
C HIS A 281 -8.41 -26.21 24.38
N LEU A 282 -7.59 -27.22 24.09
CA LEU A 282 -7.85 -28.67 24.25
C LEU A 282 -6.52 -29.38 23.91
N SER A 283 -5.68 -29.66 24.91
CA SER A 283 -5.61 -30.89 25.72
C SER A 283 -4.69 -31.95 25.10
N SER A 284 -3.45 -31.97 25.59
CA SER A 284 -2.55 -33.13 25.51
C SER A 284 -3.11 -34.30 26.30
N ARG A 285 -3.03 -35.51 25.74
CA ARG A 285 -2.74 -36.72 26.53
C ARG A 285 -1.94 -37.70 25.69
N ALA A 286 -0.87 -38.18 26.32
CA ALA A 286 0.13 -39.11 25.85
C ALA A 286 -0.36 -40.57 25.87
N LEU A 287 0.33 -41.42 25.11
CA LEU A 287 0.72 -42.82 25.39
C LEU A 287 1.62 -43.24 24.21
N GLU A 288 2.94 -43.38 24.40
CA GLU A 288 3.62 -44.65 24.70
C GLU A 288 3.25 -45.79 23.73
N THR A 289 4.07 -45.98 22.69
CA THR A 289 4.97 -47.15 22.49
C THR A 289 5.83 -46.94 21.25
#